data_AF-A0A183NCU0-F1
#
_entry.id   AF-A0A183NCU0-F1
#
_cell.length_a   1.000
_cell.length_b   1.000
_cell.length_c   1.000
_cell.angle_alpha   90.00
_cell.angle_beta   90.00
_cell.angle_gamma   90.00
#
_symmetry.space_group_name_H-M   'P 1'
#
loop_
_entity.id
_entity.type
_entity.pdbx_description
1 polymer ?
#
loop_
_entity_poly.entity_id
_entity_poly.type
_entity_poly.pdbx_seq_one_letter_code
_entity_poly.pdbx_strand_id
1 'polypeptide(L)'
;MAITSIHRCLGRWAEFFEGQFNWPAAPETPVRLSCPPWPVTNDQPNQEEVRRELQLLKRYESPGPDDLPPALFKDGGDFLTKELTTLFTKV
;
A
#
# COMPACT_ATOMS: atom_id res chain seq x y z
N MET A 1 -32.74 3.75 -18.80
CA MET A 1 -32.90 3.32 -20.20
C MET A 1 -31.56 2.81 -20.70
N ALA A 2 -31.50 1.61 -21.28
CA ALA A 2 -30.26 1.05 -21.81
C ALA A 2 -29.83 1.74 -23.11
N ILE A 3 -28.54 2.00 -23.26
CA ILE A 3 -27.96 2.47 -24.52
C ILE A 3 -27.42 1.26 -25.26
N THR A 4 -28.11 0.87 -26.33
CA THR A 4 -27.77 -0.33 -27.12
C THR A 4 -27.00 -0.02 -28.41
N SER A 5 -26.93 1.26 -28.80
CA SER A 5 -26.19 1.70 -29.98
C SER A 5 -24.74 2.00 -29.60
N ILE A 6 -23.79 1.36 -30.30
CA ILE A 6 -22.35 1.51 -30.07
C ILE A 6 -21.90 2.97 -30.16
N HIS A 7 -22.37 3.72 -31.17
CA HIS A 7 -22.03 5.14 -31.30
C HIS A 7 -22.48 5.97 -30.10
N ARG A 8 -23.66 5.66 -29.54
CA ARG A 8 -24.19 6.35 -28.38
C ARG A 8 -23.49 5.93 -27.08
N CYS A 9 -23.06 4.68 -26.98
CA CYS A 9 -22.18 4.23 -25.89
C CYS A 9 -20.86 5.00 -25.93
N LEU A 10 -20.19 5.03 -27.09
CA LEU A 10 -18.90 5.71 -27.25
C LEU A 10 -19.00 7.20 -26.93
N GLY A 11 -20.07 7.88 -27.35
CA GLY A 11 -20.31 9.27 -26.97
C GLY A 11 -20.43 9.47 -25.46
N ARG A 12 -21.17 8.60 -24.75
CA ARG A 12 -21.28 8.67 -23.28
C ARG A 12 -19.98 8.34 -22.57
N TRP A 13 -19.19 7.41 -23.09
CA TRP A 13 -17.86 7.10 -22.57
C TRP A 13 -16.92 8.29 -22.73
N ALA A 14 -16.95 8.96 -23.88
CA ALA A 14 -16.15 10.17 -24.11
C ALA A 14 -16.52 11.28 -23.11
N GLU A 15 -17.82 11.58 -22.95
CA GLU A 15 -18.30 12.56 -21.95
C GLU A 15 -17.83 12.21 -20.52
N PHE A 16 -17.89 10.93 -20.15
CA PHE A 16 -17.47 10.47 -18.84
C PHE A 16 -15.95 10.64 -18.63
N PHE A 17 -15.15 10.26 -19.62
CA PHE A 17 -13.69 10.38 -19.53
C PHE A 17 -13.24 11.85 -19.57
N GLU A 18 -13.92 12.69 -20.34
CA GLU A 18 -13.65 14.13 -20.38
C GLU A 18 -13.88 14.79 -19.01
N GLY A 19 -14.95 14.41 -18.29
CA GLY A 19 -15.18 14.89 -16.92
C GLY A 19 -14.21 14.31 -15.88
N GLN A 20 -13.68 13.11 -16.11
CA GLN A 20 -12.79 12.41 -15.15
C GLN A 20 -11.30 12.69 -15.33
N PHE A 21 -10.85 13.09 -16.53
CA PHE A 21 -9.42 13.24 -16.83
C PHE A 21 -9.00 14.68 -17.13
N ASN A 22 -9.93 15.62 -17.26
CA ASN A 22 -9.63 17.06 -17.37
C ASN A 22 -9.44 17.72 -16.00
N TRP A 23 -8.65 17.11 -15.13
CA TRP A 23 -8.21 17.82 -13.93
C TRP A 23 -7.24 18.94 -14.34
N PRO A 24 -7.34 20.13 -13.73
CA PRO A 24 -6.30 21.14 -13.94
C PRO A 24 -4.95 20.52 -13.61
N ALA A 25 -3.90 20.95 -14.32
CA ALA A 25 -2.54 20.56 -13.99
C ALA A 25 -2.34 20.71 -12.48
N ALA A 26 -1.92 19.62 -11.82
CA ALA A 26 -1.65 19.66 -10.39
C ALA A 26 -0.71 20.85 -10.14
N PRO A 27 -0.97 21.66 -9.09
CA PRO A 27 -0.06 22.74 -8.74
C PRO A 27 1.37 22.20 -8.74
N GLU A 28 2.32 22.92 -9.35
CA GLU A 28 3.74 22.49 -9.43
C GLU A 28 4.41 22.37 -8.05
N THR A 29 3.68 22.69 -6.98
CA THR A 29 4.03 22.30 -5.64
C THR A 29 4.02 20.77 -5.57
N PRO A 30 5.17 20.11 -5.36
CA PRO A 30 5.15 18.71 -5.03
C PRO A 30 4.23 18.60 -3.81
N VAL A 31 3.13 17.87 -3.96
CA VAL A 31 2.38 17.37 -2.82
C VAL A 31 3.36 16.43 -2.13
N ARG A 32 4.23 17.01 -1.30
CA ARG A 32 4.79 16.28 -0.18
C ARG A 32 3.55 15.84 0.55
N LEU A 33 3.14 14.59 0.33
CA LEU A 33 2.38 13.87 1.31
C LEU A 33 3.15 14.13 2.59
N SER A 34 2.63 15.02 3.42
CA SER A 34 3.20 15.33 4.72
C SER A 34 2.96 14.06 5.51
N CYS A 35 3.80 13.05 5.27
CA CYS A 35 3.94 11.97 6.21
C CYS A 35 4.24 12.69 7.51
N PRO A 36 3.37 12.56 8.53
CA PRO A 36 3.72 13.06 9.85
C PRO A 36 5.11 12.49 10.16
N PRO A 37 5.97 13.22 10.89
CA PRO A 37 7.21 12.65 11.37
C PRO A 37 6.82 11.44 12.22
N TRP A 38 6.88 10.25 11.62
CA TRP A 38 6.72 9.01 12.34
C TRP A 38 7.82 9.04 13.40
N PRO A 39 7.51 8.77 14.67
CA PRO A 39 8.54 8.58 15.68
C PRO A 39 9.27 7.28 15.35
N VAL A 40 10.14 7.34 14.34
CA VAL A 40 11.09 6.28 14.02
C VAL A 40 12.22 6.49 15.01
N THR A 41 12.20 5.73 16.09
CA THR A 41 13.35 5.68 16.98
C THR A 41 14.50 5.02 16.22
N ASN A 42 15.72 5.54 16.37
CA ASN A 42 16.93 4.93 15.77
C ASN A 42 17.48 3.78 16.64
N ASP A 43 16.77 3.43 17.70
CA ASP A 43 17.13 2.32 18.56
C ASP A 43 16.95 0.99 17.81
N GLN A 44 17.69 0.00 18.26
CA GLN A 44 17.62 -1.33 17.70
C GLN A 44 16.22 -1.92 17.93
N PRO A 45 15.56 -2.46 16.89
CA PRO A 45 14.18 -2.90 17.00
C PRO A 45 14.04 -4.06 18.00
N ASN A 46 13.04 -3.96 18.87
CA ASN A 46 12.72 -5.00 19.83
C ASN A 46 11.90 -6.13 19.18
N GLN A 47 12.02 -7.34 19.70
CA GLN A 47 11.28 -8.51 19.22
C GLN A 47 9.76 -8.29 19.28
N GLU A 48 9.26 -7.58 20.30
CA GLU A 48 7.83 -7.26 20.42
C GLU A 48 7.36 -6.22 19.39
N GLU A 49 8.23 -5.30 18.96
CA GLU A 49 7.90 -4.34 17.91
C GLU A 49 7.83 -5.05 16.56
N VAL A 50 8.83 -5.89 16.25
CA VAL A 50 8.83 -6.73 15.05
C VAL A 50 7.57 -7.62 14.99
N ARG A 51 7.18 -8.20 16.13
CA ARG A 51 5.95 -9.00 16.22
C ARG A 51 4.69 -8.18 15.94
N ARG A 52 4.60 -6.96 16.47
CA ARG A 52 3.45 -6.06 16.25
C ARG A 52 3.35 -5.66 14.79
N GLU A 53 4.46 -5.28 14.16
CA GLU A 53 4.49 -4.92 12.73
C GLU A 53 4.12 -6.10 11.84
N LEU A 54 4.62 -7.31 12.12
CA LEU A 54 4.20 -8.53 11.42
C LEU A 54 2.70 -8.80 11.57
N GLN A 55 2.10 -8.51 12.73
CA GLN A 55 0.65 -8.63 12.92
C GLN A 55 -0.15 -7.57 12.14
N LEU A 56 0.39 -6.36 11.97
CA LEU A 56 -0.22 -5.35 11.11
C LEU A 56 -0.14 -5.76 9.64
N LEU A 57 0.99 -6.33 9.21
CA LEU A 57 1.16 -6.89 7.86
C LEU A 57 0.19 -8.05 7.58
N LYS A 58 -0.08 -8.91 8.57
CA LYS A 58 -1.10 -9.98 8.46
C LYS A 58 -2.52 -9.47 8.14
N ARG A 59 -2.84 -8.20 8.43
CA ARG A 59 -4.18 -7.64 8.21
C ARG A 59 -4.45 -7.28 6.74
N TYR A 60 -3.42 -7.13 5.92
CA TYR A 60 -3.60 -6.91 4.49
C TYR A 60 -3.75 -8.26 3.78
N GLU A 61 -4.91 -8.48 3.14
CA GLU A 61 -5.20 -9.71 2.40
C GLU A 61 -4.66 -9.69 0.97
N SER A 62 -4.27 -8.52 0.46
CA SER A 62 -3.60 -8.39 -0.83
C SER A 62 -2.09 -8.58 -0.64
N PRO A 63 -1.42 -9.35 -1.52
CA PRO A 63 0.02 -9.23 -1.69
C PRO A 63 0.36 -7.77 -1.92
N GLY A 64 1.39 -7.27 -1.22
CA GLY A 64 1.95 -5.97 -1.54
C GLY A 64 2.68 -6.02 -2.89
N PRO A 65 3.21 -4.88 -3.36
CA PRO A 65 3.98 -4.81 -4.61
C PRO A 65 5.27 -5.65 -4.59
N ASP A 66 5.62 -6.19 -3.43
CA ASP A 66 6.70 -7.13 -3.15
C ASP A 66 6.37 -8.60 -3.46
N ASP A 67 5.14 -8.89 -3.94
CA ASP A 67 4.65 -10.25 -4.28
C ASP A 67 4.78 -11.26 -3.14
N LEU A 68 4.96 -10.79 -1.91
CA LEU A 68 5.06 -11.65 -0.73
C LEU A 68 3.68 -12.19 -0.37
N PRO A 69 3.52 -13.53 -0.26
CA PRO A 69 2.23 -14.11 0.05
C PRO A 69 1.82 -13.78 1.49
N PRO A 70 0.58 -13.34 1.75
CA PRO A 70 0.07 -13.10 3.11
C PRO A 70 0.22 -14.30 4.04
N ALA A 71 0.23 -15.52 3.48
CA ALA A 71 0.45 -16.78 4.20
C ALA A 71 1.83 -16.82 4.90
N LEU A 72 2.87 -16.24 4.29
CA LEU A 72 4.21 -16.17 4.88
C LEU A 72 4.15 -15.49 6.25
N PHE A 73 3.50 -14.34 6.32
CA PHE A 73 3.36 -13.59 7.56
C PHE A 73 2.52 -14.37 8.57
N LYS A 74 1.41 -14.99 8.13
CA LYS A 74 0.48 -15.78 8.97
C LYS A 74 1.18 -16.98 9.63
N ASP A 75 1.86 -17.80 8.85
CA ASP A 75 2.42 -19.09 9.28
C ASP A 75 3.82 -18.94 9.90
N GLY A 76 4.61 -17.98 9.44
CA GLY A 76 5.99 -17.82 9.91
C GLY A 76 6.12 -17.33 11.36
N GLY A 77 5.06 -16.76 11.94
CA GLY A 77 4.90 -16.55 13.39
C GLY A 77 6.16 -16.11 14.15
N ASP A 78 6.55 -16.90 15.15
CA ASP A 78 7.69 -16.63 16.03
C ASP A 78 9.04 -16.83 15.31
N PHE A 79 9.10 -17.71 14.31
CA PHE A 79 10.30 -17.93 13.51
C PHE A 79 10.68 -16.69 12.71
N LEU A 80 9.72 -16.10 11.97
CA LEU A 80 9.93 -14.84 11.25
C LEU A 80 10.28 -13.70 12.21
N THR A 81 9.62 -13.64 13.36
CA THR A 81 9.91 -12.61 14.37
C THR A 81 11.37 -12.68 14.82
N LYS A 82 11.87 -13.90 15.10
CA LYS A 82 13.26 -14.10 15.54
C LYS A 82 14.28 -13.79 14.44
N GLU A 83 14.05 -14.27 13.22
CA GLU A 83 14.97 -14.06 12.09
C GLU A 83 15.04 -12.59 11.70
N LEU A 84 13.89 -11.90 11.62
CA LEU A 84 13.85 -10.47 11.31
C LEU A 84 14.50 -9.62 12.41
N THR A 85 14.24 -9.95 13.68
CA THR A 85 14.93 -9.27 14.81
C THR A 85 16.44 -9.48 14.70
N THR A 86 16.89 -10.70 14.39
CA THR A 86 18.33 -11.01 14.21
C THR A 86 18.92 -10.27 13.01
N LEU A 87 18.17 -10.13 11.92
CA LEU A 87 18.59 -9.42 10.73
C LEU A 87 18.75 -7.92 11.00
N PHE A 88 17.77 -7.29 11.65
CA PHE A 88 17.84 -5.85 11.98
C PHE A 88 18.86 -5.52 13.07
N THR A 89 19.19 -6.46 13.94
CA THR A 89 20.20 -6.28 15.01
C THR A 89 21.64 -6.55 14.56
N LYS A 90 21.84 -7.09 13.34
CA LYS A 90 23.15 -7.39 12.74
C LYS A 90 23.65 -6.34 11.74
N VAL A 91 22.82 -5.36 11.39
CA VAL A 91 23.14 -4.27 10.44
C VAL A 91 24.05 -3.25 11.08
#